data_AF-E7D033-F1
#
_entry.id   AF-E7D033-F1
#
_cell.length_a   1.000
_cell.length_b   1.000
_cell.length_c   1.000
_cell.angle_alpha   90.00
_cell.angle_beta   90.00
_cell.angle_gamma   90.00
#
_symmetry.space_group_name_H-M   'P 1'
#
loop_
_entity.id
_entity.type
_entity.pdbx_description
1 polymer ?
#
loop_
_entity_poly.entity_id
_entity_poly.type
_entity_poly.pdbx_seq_one_letter_code
_entity_poly.pdbx_strand_id
1 'polypeptide(L)'
;MKNKKFFTAVLLLAVSALLFTSCTFKMNTAQKAHYEAFIADLERGAKDNPMPAHIVKQGLDAANAIAATLNFKIVDKKAGTEIAKGTKAAELRKRFVPKKK
;
A
#
# COMPACT_ATOMS: atom_id res chain seq x y z
N MET A 1 27.73 -25.06 18.89
CA MET A 1 27.16 -25.15 17.53
C MET A 1 25.64 -25.01 17.60
N LYS A 2 25.11 -23.92 17.02
CA LYS A 2 23.78 -23.75 16.38
C LYS A 2 22.52 -24.20 17.14
N ASN A 3 21.98 -23.30 17.96
CA ASN A 3 20.56 -23.31 18.32
C ASN A 3 19.75 -22.76 17.14
N LYS A 4 19.17 -23.65 16.35
CA LYS A 4 18.14 -23.33 15.36
C LYS A 4 16.78 -23.66 15.97
N LYS A 5 15.76 -22.93 15.49
CA LYS A 5 14.31 -23.17 15.62
C LYS A 5 13.60 -22.33 16.66
N PHE A 6 13.46 -21.05 16.37
CA PHE A 6 12.22 -20.33 16.64
C PHE A 6 11.90 -19.48 15.41
N PHE A 7 10.63 -19.18 15.20
CA PHE A 7 10.03 -18.43 14.08
C PHE A 7 9.50 -19.25 12.90
N THR A 8 8.53 -20.13 13.19
CA THR A 8 7.49 -20.51 12.22
C THR A 8 6.13 -20.56 12.92
N ALA A 9 5.56 -19.38 13.15
CA ALA A 9 4.15 -19.12 13.42
C ALA A 9 3.98 -17.65 13.01
N VAL A 10 3.16 -17.26 12.03
CA VAL A 10 1.70 -17.39 12.06
C VAL A 10 1.19 -17.53 10.61
N LEU A 11 0.59 -18.68 10.34
CA LEU A 11 -0.36 -18.93 9.27
C LEU A 11 -1.74 -18.41 9.71
N LEU A 12 -2.57 -18.05 8.72
CA LEU A 12 -4.01 -17.74 8.77
C LEU A 12 -4.35 -16.25 8.75
N LEU A 13 -4.57 -15.73 7.54
CA LEU A 13 -5.56 -14.69 7.32
C LEU A 13 -6.49 -15.13 6.18
N ALA A 14 -7.76 -15.22 6.55
CA ALA A 14 -8.84 -15.88 5.85
C ALA A 14 -9.05 -15.36 4.42
N VAL A 15 -9.33 -16.30 3.53
CA VAL A 15 -9.82 -16.03 2.18
C VAL A 15 -11.33 -15.81 2.28
N SER A 16 -11.77 -14.59 2.01
CA SER A 16 -13.16 -14.30 1.68
C SER A 16 -13.17 -13.64 0.30
N ALA A 17 -13.61 -14.41 -0.69
CA ALA A 17 -13.83 -13.93 -2.04
C ALA A 17 -15.01 -12.95 -2.05
N LEU A 18 -14.81 -11.75 -2.58
CA LEU A 18 -15.89 -10.88 -3.04
C LEU A 18 -15.59 -10.42 -4.47
N LEU A 19 -16.54 -10.78 -5.33
CA LEU A 19 -16.59 -10.59 -6.76
C LEU A 19 -16.66 -9.09 -7.11
N PHE A 20 -15.61 -8.56 -7.71
CA PHE A 20 -15.71 -7.44 -8.66
C PHE A 20 -14.74 -7.71 -9.81
N THR A 21 -15.30 -8.15 -10.93
CA THR A 21 -14.68 -8.31 -12.26
C THR A 21 -14.27 -6.96 -12.84
N SER A 22 -13.21 -6.39 -12.30
CA SER A 22 -12.21 -5.70 -13.12
C SER A 22 -10.93 -6.50 -12.91
N CYS A 23 -10.10 -6.71 -13.93
CA CYS A 23 -8.82 -7.40 -13.76
C CYS A 23 -7.94 -6.62 -12.77
N THR A 24 -8.13 -6.86 -11.47
CA THR A 24 -7.34 -6.26 -10.41
C THR A 24 -5.93 -6.74 -10.65
N PHE A 25 -5.03 -5.79 -10.91
CA PHE A 25 -3.63 -6.09 -11.13
C PHE A 25 -3.12 -7.01 -10.01
N LYS A 26 -2.87 -8.28 -10.35
CA LYS A 26 -2.46 -9.29 -9.39
C LYS A 26 -0.98 -9.08 -9.08
N MET A 27 -0.72 -8.40 -7.98
CA MET A 27 0.64 -8.16 -7.50
C MET A 27 1.30 -9.47 -7.07
N ASN A 28 2.58 -9.64 -7.42
CA ASN A 28 3.44 -10.65 -6.82
C ASN A 28 3.81 -10.25 -5.36
N THR A 29 4.53 -11.12 -4.66
CA THR A 29 4.89 -10.91 -3.25
C THR A 29 5.66 -9.60 -3.02
N ALA A 30 6.63 -9.26 -3.88
CA ALA A 30 7.44 -8.05 -3.73
C ALA A 30 6.62 -6.77 -4.01
N GLN A 31 5.80 -6.78 -5.06
CA GLN A 31 4.89 -5.68 -5.40
C GLN A 31 3.89 -5.43 -4.26
N LYS A 32 3.31 -6.51 -3.71
CA LYS A 32 2.37 -6.41 -2.59
C LYS A 32 3.06 -5.88 -1.32
N ALA A 33 4.26 -6.36 -1.00
CA ALA A 33 5.00 -5.88 0.17
C ALA A 33 5.30 -4.38 0.08
N HIS A 34 5.79 -3.90 -1.07
CA HIS A 34 6.05 -2.48 -1.29
C HIS A 34 4.76 -1.63 -1.21
N TYR A 35 3.69 -2.09 -1.85
CA TYR A 35 2.40 -1.39 -1.81
C TYR A 35 1.82 -1.32 -0.39
N GLU A 36 1.83 -2.41 0.37
CA GLU A 36 1.30 -2.43 1.73
C GLU A 36 2.14 -1.56 2.69
N ALA A 37 3.47 -1.52 2.50
CA ALA A 37 4.34 -0.60 3.25
C ALA A 37 3.96 0.87 2.99
N PHE A 38 3.78 1.24 1.71
CA PHE A 38 3.31 2.57 1.32
C PHE A 38 1.96 2.92 1.98
N ILE A 39 0.98 2.02 1.95
CA ILE A 39 -0.32 2.25 2.58
C ILE A 39 -0.18 2.43 4.11
N ALA A 40 0.64 1.61 4.77
CA ALA A 40 0.87 1.69 6.20
C ALA A 40 1.57 3.00 6.62
N ASP A 41 2.50 3.50 5.81
CA ASP A 41 3.17 4.78 6.06
C ASP A 41 2.22 5.96 5.90
N LEU A 42 1.33 5.94 4.90
CA LEU A 42 0.27 6.93 4.76
C LEU A 42 -0.72 6.93 5.94
N GLU A 43 -1.16 5.74 6.37
CA GLU A 43 -2.07 5.60 7.53
C GLU A 43 -1.40 6.13 8.81
N ARG A 44 -0.12 5.84 9.01
CA ARG A 44 0.66 6.34 10.15
C ARG A 44 0.84 7.86 10.08
N GLY A 45 1.20 8.40 8.91
CA GLY A 45 1.40 9.82 8.70
C GLY A 45 0.13 10.63 8.91
N ALA A 46 -1.03 10.07 8.55
CA ALA A 46 -2.33 10.70 8.74
C ALA A 46 -2.96 10.44 10.13
N LYS A 47 -2.30 9.71 11.03
CA LYS A 47 -2.92 9.24 12.30
C LYS A 47 -3.39 10.40 13.16
N ASP A 48 -2.49 11.33 13.47
CA ASP A 48 -2.73 12.38 14.47
C ASP A 48 -3.02 13.75 13.83
N ASN A 49 -2.65 13.93 12.56
CA ASN A 49 -2.82 15.17 11.79
C ASN A 49 -3.18 14.85 10.32
N PRO A 50 -3.86 15.76 9.60
CA PRO A 50 -4.01 15.61 8.16
C PRO A 50 -2.65 15.64 7.48
N MET A 51 -2.51 14.88 6.40
CA MET A 51 -1.31 14.83 5.58
C MET A 51 -1.48 15.76 4.37
N PRO A 52 -0.75 16.89 4.29
CA PRO A 52 -0.93 17.87 3.23
C PRO A 52 -0.69 17.30 1.83
N ALA A 53 -1.41 17.83 0.82
CA ALA A 53 -1.34 17.34 -0.56
C ALA A 53 0.08 17.24 -1.14
N HIS A 54 0.96 18.20 -0.82
CA HIS A 54 2.35 18.19 -1.30
C HIS A 54 3.16 17.03 -0.68
N ILE A 55 2.93 16.71 0.60
CA ILE A 55 3.56 15.57 1.29
C ILE A 55 3.03 14.25 0.71
N VAL A 56 1.72 14.16 0.46
CA VAL A 56 1.11 13.00 -0.21
C VAL A 56 1.76 12.76 -1.57
N LYS A 57 1.94 13.83 -2.37
CA LYS A 57 2.59 13.75 -3.67
C LYS A 57 4.05 13.29 -3.55
N GLN A 58 4.84 13.88 -2.66
CA GLN A 58 6.24 13.47 -2.46
C GLN A 58 6.37 12.00 -2.05
N GLY A 59 5.52 11.54 -1.12
CA GLY A 59 5.48 10.13 -0.72
C GLY A 59 5.08 9.19 -1.86
N LEU A 60 4.11 9.60 -2.68
CA LEU A 60 3.69 8.84 -3.85
C LEU A 60 4.79 8.77 -4.93
N ASP A 61 5.49 9.88 -5.18
CA ASP A 61 6.59 9.92 -6.16
C ASP A 61 7.73 9.00 -5.72
N ALA A 62 8.11 9.05 -4.44
CA ALA A 62 9.12 8.17 -3.86
C ALA A 62 8.70 6.68 -3.94
N ALA A 63 7.44 6.38 -3.60
CA ALA A 63 6.91 5.02 -3.71
C ALA A 63 6.88 4.54 -5.16
N ASN A 64 6.56 5.41 -6.12
CA ASN A 64 6.52 5.05 -7.54
C ASN A 64 7.90 4.85 -8.16
N ALA A 65 8.95 5.51 -7.66
CA ALA A 65 10.32 5.24 -8.07
C ALA A 65 10.72 3.78 -7.80
N ILE A 66 10.36 3.25 -6.62
CA ILE A 66 10.58 1.85 -6.26
C ILE A 66 9.59 0.94 -7.00
N ALA A 67 8.31 1.31 -7.11
CA ALA A 67 7.32 0.52 -7.83
C ALA A 67 7.72 0.28 -9.29
N ALA A 68 8.36 1.27 -9.93
CA ALA A 68 8.84 1.17 -11.30
C ALA A 68 9.91 0.08 -11.48
N THR A 69 10.78 -0.16 -10.49
CA THR A 69 11.76 -1.27 -10.53
C THR A 69 11.08 -2.63 -10.35
N LEU A 70 9.92 -2.64 -9.68
CA LEU A 70 9.06 -3.80 -9.49
C LEU A 70 8.01 -3.97 -10.60
N ASN A 71 8.12 -3.24 -11.72
CA ASN A 71 7.22 -3.30 -12.89
C ASN A 71 5.74 -3.00 -12.57
N PHE A 72 5.48 -2.07 -11.64
CA PHE A 72 4.14 -1.54 -11.40
C PHE A 72 4.16 -0.05 -11.09
N LYS A 73 2.98 0.54 -10.93
CA LYS A 73 2.78 1.92 -10.49
C LYS A 73 1.58 2.02 -9.55
N ILE A 74 1.60 3.01 -8.68
CA ILE A 74 0.51 3.36 -7.78
C ILE A 74 -0.11 4.65 -8.30
N VAL A 75 -1.41 4.62 -8.56
CA VAL A 75 -2.17 5.76 -9.09
C VAL A 75 -3.04 6.36 -7.99
N ASP A 76 -2.83 7.64 -7.68
CA ASP A 76 -3.74 8.40 -6.84
C ASP A 76 -4.98 8.82 -7.64
N LYS A 77 -6.14 8.32 -7.23
CA LYS A 77 -7.45 8.66 -7.82
C LYS A 77 -7.94 10.05 -7.43
N LYS A 78 -7.34 10.67 -6.41
CA LYS A 78 -7.66 12.00 -5.90
C LYS A 78 -6.38 12.85 -5.81
N ALA A 79 -5.65 12.93 -6.90
CA ALA A 79 -4.39 13.69 -6.95
C ALA A 79 -4.59 15.16 -6.54
N GLY A 80 -3.60 15.73 -5.86
CA GLY A 80 -3.62 17.13 -5.41
C GLY A 80 -4.45 17.39 -4.15
N THR A 81 -5.00 16.35 -3.52
CA THR A 81 -5.73 16.50 -2.25
C THR A 81 -4.93 15.95 -1.07
N GLU A 82 -5.19 16.50 0.11
CA GLU A 82 -4.66 15.99 1.37
C GLU A 82 -5.24 14.62 1.74
N ILE A 83 -4.63 13.96 2.73
CA ILE A 83 -5.22 12.82 3.44
C ILE A 83 -5.74 13.33 4.78
N ALA A 84 -7.03 13.18 5.05
CA ALA A 84 -7.61 13.64 6.31
C ALA A 84 -7.04 12.89 7.52
N LYS A 85 -7.03 13.56 8.68
CA LYS A 85 -6.65 12.94 9.96
C LYS A 85 -7.46 11.66 10.22
N GLY A 86 -6.79 10.63 10.68
CA GLY A 86 -7.40 9.34 11.04
C GLY A 86 -7.82 8.46 9.86
N THR A 87 -7.53 8.86 8.62
CA THR A 87 -7.84 8.04 7.44
C THR A 87 -7.21 6.65 7.56
N LYS A 88 -8.02 5.60 7.38
CA LYS A 88 -7.60 4.21 7.56
C LYS A 88 -7.14 3.57 6.25
N ALA A 89 -6.34 2.50 6.36
CA ALA A 89 -5.82 1.76 5.21
C ALA A 89 -6.89 1.32 4.21
N ALA A 90 -8.11 0.98 4.66
CA ALA A 90 -9.20 0.60 3.76
C ALA A 90 -9.58 1.73 2.79
N GLU A 91 -9.65 2.98 3.25
CA GLU A 91 -9.95 4.14 2.40
C GLU A 91 -8.74 4.51 1.52
N LEU A 92 -7.52 4.37 2.05
CA LEU A 92 -6.30 4.59 1.29
C LEU A 92 -6.19 3.62 0.10
N ARG A 93 -6.53 2.34 0.28
CA ARG A 93 -6.50 1.34 -0.81
C ARG A 93 -7.53 1.63 -1.91
N LYS A 94 -8.62 2.35 -1.61
CA LYS A 94 -9.58 2.82 -2.63
C LYS A 94 -9.02 4.00 -3.42
N ARG A 95 -8.25 4.87 -2.77
CA ARG A 95 -7.65 6.06 -3.37
C ARG A 95 -6.39 5.73 -4.19
N PHE A 96 -5.47 4.96 -3.63
CA PHE A 96 -4.18 4.65 -4.23
C PHE A 96 -4.22 3.27 -4.87
N VAL A 97 -4.49 3.21 -6.17
CA VAL A 97 -4.74 1.95 -6.88
C VAL A 97 -3.47 1.46 -7.57
N PRO A 98 -2.98 0.25 -7.26
CA PRO A 98 -1.84 -0.33 -7.97
C PRO A 98 -2.26 -0.75 -9.38
N LYS A 99 -1.40 -0.49 -10.36
CA LYS A 99 -1.57 -0.88 -11.76
C LYS A 99 -0.28 -1.49 -12.28
N LYS A 100 -0.42 -2.46 -13.19
CA LYS A 100 0.72 -2.93 -13.98
C LYS A 100 1.32 -1.75 -14.74
N LYS A 101 2.66 -1.70 -14.80
CA LYS A 101 3.36 -0.69 -15.60
C LYS A 101 3.00 -0.84 -17.06
#